data_AF-A0AAD7JIE0-F1
#
_entry.id   AF-A0AAD7JIE0-F1
#
_cell.length_a   1.000
_cell.length_b   1.000
_cell.length_c   1.000
_cell.angle_alpha   90.00
_cell.angle_beta   90.00
_cell.angle_gamma   90.00
#
_symmetry.space_group_name_H-M   'P 1'
#
loop_
_entity.id
_entity.type
_entity.pdbx_description
1 polymer ?
#
loop_
_entity_poly.entity_id
_entity_poly.type
_entity_poly.pdbx_seq_one_letter_code
_entity_poly.pdbx_strand_id
1 'polypeptide(L)'
;MGSSRDAYIECEPVVFSWSGAFPPYDMGILGTTLEALPATNATSRTWVVDFPAGTVVRAAVRSLNINSSTTASIPALTVMPGNDSSCLSS
;
A
#
# COMPACT_ATOMS: atom_id res chain seq x y z
N MET A 1 -15.05 -15.47 -16.31
CA MET A 1 -14.10 -14.35 -16.45
C MET A 1 -13.80 -13.87 -15.03
N GLY A 2 -12.90 -14.49 -14.27
CA GLY A 2 -11.46 -14.49 -14.52
C GLY A 2 -10.78 -13.24 -13.95
N SER A 3 -11.31 -12.61 -12.89
CA SER A 3 -10.60 -11.53 -12.20
C SER A 3 -9.55 -12.17 -11.31
N SER A 4 -8.28 -12.03 -11.69
CA SER A 4 -7.12 -12.34 -10.85
C SER A 4 -7.40 -11.83 -9.45
N ARG A 5 -7.37 -12.74 -8.46
CA ARG A 5 -7.46 -12.37 -7.06
C ARG A 5 -6.15 -11.67 -6.72
N ASP A 6 -6.06 -10.38 -7.01
CA ASP A 6 -5.04 -9.53 -6.42
C ASP A 6 -5.28 -9.63 -4.92
N ALA A 7 -4.40 -10.32 -4.23
CA ALA A 7 -4.52 -10.57 -2.81
C ALA A 7 -3.16 -10.34 -2.21
N TYR A 8 -3.12 -9.56 -1.14
CA TYR A 8 -1.87 -9.31 -0.44
C TYR A 8 -1.56 -10.54 0.39
N ILE A 9 -0.39 -11.11 0.19
CA ILE A 9 0.05 -12.28 0.96
C ILE A 9 0.93 -11.73 2.08
N GLU A 10 0.65 -12.17 3.31
CA GLU A 10 1.45 -11.81 4.48
C GLU A 10 2.95 -12.02 4.22
N CYS A 11 3.75 -11.01 4.56
CA CYS A 11 5.19 -10.96 4.36
C CYS A 11 5.72 -11.05 2.93
N GLU A 12 4.85 -11.02 1.93
CA GLU A 12 5.27 -10.91 0.54
C GLU A 12 5.38 -9.43 0.11
N PRO A 13 6.33 -9.08 -0.77
CA PRO A 13 6.45 -7.74 -1.31
C PRO A 13 5.34 -7.45 -2.33
N VAL A 14 4.70 -6.29 -2.18
CA VAL A 14 3.71 -5.74 -3.10
C VAL A 14 4.26 -4.46 -3.70
N VAL A 15 4.17 -4.33 -5.02
CA VAL A 15 4.56 -3.10 -5.73
C VAL A 15 3.33 -2.28 -6.01
N PHE A 16 3.30 -1.08 -5.46
CA PHE A 16 2.35 -0.05 -5.79
C PHE A 16 2.93 0.85 -6.86
N SER A 17 2.16 1.10 -7.92
CA SER A 17 2.52 2.06 -8.97
C SER A 17 1.36 3.01 -9.21
N TRP A 18 1.66 4.30 -9.33
CA TRP A 18 0.68 5.34 -9.63
C TRP A 18 1.18 6.23 -10.76
N SER A 19 0.27 6.99 -11.35
CA SER A 19 0.58 7.95 -12.40
C SER A 19 -0.15 9.25 -12.16
N GLY A 20 0.49 10.37 -12.48
CA GLY A 20 -0.07 11.71 -12.30
C GLY A 20 0.39 12.40 -11.01
N ALA A 21 -0.05 13.65 -10.87
CA ALA A 21 0.41 14.61 -9.87
C ALA A 21 1.93 14.85 -9.88
N PHE A 22 2.40 15.78 -9.05
CA PHE A 22 3.82 16.13 -8.98
C PHE A 22 4.40 15.68 -7.65
N PRO A 23 5.62 15.13 -7.63
CA PRO A 23 6.31 14.82 -6.38
C PRO A 23 6.53 16.09 -5.54
N PRO A 24 6.74 15.95 -4.22
CA PRO A 24 6.86 14.69 -3.47
C PRO A 24 5.52 14.01 -3.18
N TYR A 25 5.53 12.68 -3.04
CA TYR A 25 4.38 11.86 -2.70
C TYR A 25 4.49 11.30 -1.27
N ASP A 26 3.42 11.36 -0.49
CA ASP A 26 3.23 10.58 0.73
C ASP A 26 2.34 9.37 0.44
N MET A 27 2.67 8.24 1.06
CA MET A 27 1.87 7.02 0.94
C MET A 27 1.52 6.51 2.33
N GLY A 28 0.25 6.16 2.53
CA GLY A 28 -0.23 5.55 3.75
C GLY A 28 -0.96 4.24 3.46
N ILE A 29 -0.77 3.27 4.35
CA ILE A 29 -1.47 1.99 4.32
C ILE A 29 -2.29 1.89 5.60
N LEU A 30 -3.60 1.79 5.42
CA LEU A 30 -4.56 1.71 6.51
C LEU A 30 -5.07 0.27 6.62
N GLY A 31 -4.70 -0.42 7.69
CA GLY A 31 -5.25 -1.71 8.10
C GLY A 31 -5.91 -1.59 9.47
N THR A 32 -5.39 -2.35 10.44
CA THR A 32 -5.71 -2.17 11.87
C THR A 32 -5.15 -0.86 12.43
N THR A 33 -4.04 -0.40 11.87
CA THR A 33 -3.36 0.88 12.17
C THR A 33 -3.04 1.60 10.86
N LEU A 34 -2.72 2.89 10.96
CA LEU A 34 -2.19 3.66 9.83
C LEU A 34 -0.67 3.54 9.83
N GLU A 35 -0.14 2.87 8.81
CA GLU A 35 1.30 2.86 8.50
C GLU A 35 1.59 3.98 7.50
N ALA A 36 2.36 4.99 7.93
CA ALA A 36 2.81 6.06 7.05
C ALA A 36 4.18 5.73 6.47
N LEU A 37 4.27 5.61 5.16
CA LEU A 37 5.51 5.31 4.48
C LEU A 37 6.28 6.62 4.16
N PRO A 38 7.64 6.63 4.26
CA PRO A 38 8.46 7.82 4.00
C PRO A 38 8.17 8.50 2.66
N ALA A 39 8.12 9.83 2.60
CA ALA A 39 7.84 10.53 1.34
C ALA A 39 8.83 10.15 0.22
N THR A 40 8.34 10.07 -1.03
CA THR A 40 9.14 9.67 -2.19
C THR A 40 8.84 10.54 -3.41
N ASN A 41 9.84 10.70 -4.29
CA ASN A 41 9.66 11.33 -5.60
C ASN A 41 9.39 10.30 -6.70
N ALA A 42 9.49 9.00 -6.40
CA ALA A 42 9.18 7.93 -7.33
C ALA A 42 7.68 7.73 -7.47
N THR A 43 7.25 7.23 -8.62
CA THR A 43 5.85 6.87 -8.91
C THR A 43 5.55 5.39 -8.63
N SER A 44 6.48 4.72 -7.97
CA SER A 44 6.36 3.32 -7.58
C SER A 44 6.99 3.08 -6.22
N ARG A 45 6.43 2.16 -5.46
CA ARG A 45 6.95 1.75 -4.16
C ARG A 45 6.67 0.30 -3.87
N THR A 46 7.69 -0.39 -3.37
CA THR A 46 7.54 -1.72 -2.79
C THR A 46 7.22 -1.58 -1.31
N TRP A 47 6.19 -2.30 -0.88
CA TRP A 47 5.79 -2.47 0.51
C TRP A 47 5.79 -3.95 0.84
N VAL A 48 6.28 -4.32 2.01
CA VAL A 48 6.17 -5.70 2.50
C VAL A 48 4.91 -5.77 3.34
N VAL A 49 4.02 -6.72 3.04
CA VAL A 49 2.72 -6.82 3.72
C VAL A 49 2.93 -7.24 5.18
N ASP A 50 3.00 -6.25 6.07
CA ASP A 50 3.29 -6.40 7.49
C ASP A 50 2.04 -6.43 8.39
N PHE A 51 0.85 -6.56 7.78
CA PHE A 51 -0.41 -6.81 8.51
C PHE A 51 -0.72 -8.30 8.55
N PRO A 52 -1.35 -8.79 9.65
CA PRO A 52 -1.70 -10.19 9.78
C PRO A 52 -2.81 -10.58 8.78
N ALA A 53 -2.80 -11.85 8.38
CA ALA A 53 -3.86 -12.45 7.57
C ALA A 53 -5.27 -12.16 8.13
N GLY A 54 -6.21 -11.91 7.21
CA GLY A 54 -7.60 -11.51 7.53
C GLY A 54 -7.79 -10.01 7.68
N THR A 55 -6.71 -9.22 7.71
CA THR A 55 -6.81 -7.75 7.74
C THR A 55 -7.24 -7.22 6.38
N VAL A 56 -8.21 -6.31 6.35
CA VAL A 56 -8.53 -5.52 5.15
C VAL A 56 -7.66 -4.28 5.17
N VAL A 57 -6.79 -4.12 4.18
CA VAL A 57 -5.92 -2.96 4.06
C VAL A 57 -6.32 -2.07 2.89
N ARG A 58 -6.09 -0.77 3.03
CA ARG A 58 -6.34 0.26 2.02
C ARG A 58 -5.10 1.13 1.88
N ALA A 59 -4.53 1.16 0.69
CA ALA A 59 -3.41 2.02 0.38
C ALA A 59 -3.90 3.32 -0.27
N ALA A 60 -3.31 4.44 0.12
CA ALA A 60 -3.56 5.74 -0.48
C ALA A 60 -2.24 6.47 -0.70
N VAL A 61 -2.13 7.13 -1.85
CA VAL A 61 -1.00 7.98 -2.21
C VAL A 61 -1.53 9.39 -2.37
N ARG A 62 -0.85 10.35 -1.77
CA ARG A 62 -1.18 11.76 -1.86
C ARG A 62 0.04 12.53 -2.41
N SER A 63 -0.26 13.57 -3.18
CA SER A 63 0.72 14.56 -3.58
C SER A 63 0.85 15.62 -2.48
N LEU A 64 2.09 15.86 -2.05
CA LEU A 64 2.43 16.93 -1.11
C LEU A 64 2.69 18.27 -1.82
N ASN A 65 2.58 18.31 -3.16
CA ASN A 65 2.70 19.56 -3.89
C ASN A 65 1.52 20.48 -3.56
N ILE A 66 1.81 21.69 -3.05
CA ILE A 66 0.78 22.66 -2.63
C ILE A 66 -0.15 23.10 -3.76
N ASN A 67 0.25 22.93 -5.02
CA ASN A 67 -0.53 23.30 -6.20
C ASN A 67 -1.32 22.12 -6.77
N SER A 68 -1.19 20.92 -6.19
CA SER A 68 -1.84 19.71 -6.68
C SER A 68 -2.18 18.79 -5.51
N SER A 69 -3.47 18.81 -5.10
CA SER A 69 -4.02 17.95 -4.05
C SER A 69 -4.66 16.70 -4.64
N THR A 70 -3.93 15.96 -5.46
CA THR A 70 -4.43 14.69 -6.00
C THR A 70 -4.10 13.56 -5.03
N THR A 71 -5.12 12.79 -4.69
CA THR A 71 -4.99 11.55 -3.93
C THR A 71 -5.40 10.40 -4.83
N ALA A 72 -4.52 9.42 -5.00
CA ALA A 72 -4.83 8.15 -5.63
C ALA A 72 -5.10 7.12 -4.54
N SER A 73 -6.29 6.53 -4.53
CA SER A 73 -6.65 5.45 -3.61
C SER A 73 -6.62 4.12 -4.34
N ILE A 74 -5.97 3.14 -3.72
CA ILE A 74 -5.92 1.76 -4.20
C ILE A 74 -7.10 1.01 -3.58
N PRO A 75 -7.77 0.09 -4.32
CA PRO A 75 -8.86 -0.71 -3.78
C PRO A 75 -8.45 -1.44 -2.50
N ALA A 76 -9.42 -1.60 -1.61
CA ALA A 76 -9.22 -2.38 -0.40
C ALA A 76 -9.02 -3.84 -0.75
N LEU A 77 -8.02 -4.48 -0.13
CA LEU A 77 -7.71 -5.88 -0.35
C LEU A 77 -7.49 -6.57 0.99
N THR A 78 -7.90 -7.84 1.05
CA THR A 78 -7.73 -8.67 2.24
C THR A 78 -6.37 -9.33 2.20
N VAL A 79 -5.65 -9.27 3.32
CA VAL A 79 -4.40 -10.01 3.51
C VAL A 79 -4.72 -11.49 3.66
N MET A 80 -4.08 -12.32 2.87
CA MET A 80 -4.14 -13.78 2.94
C MET A 80 -2.94 -14.32 3.72
N PRO A 81 -3.08 -15.47 4.38
CA PRO A 81 -1.96 -16.10 5.08
C PRO A 81 -0.83 -16.43 4.09
N GLY A 82 0.38 -16.00 4.45
CA GLY A 82 1.62 -16.39 3.80
C GLY A 82 2.26 -17.62 4.45
N ASN A 83 3.42 -18.03 3.93
CA ASN A 83 4.25 -19.04 4.58
C ASN A 83 5.16 -18.45 5.66
N ASP A 84 5.25 -17.12 5.71
CA ASP A 84 6.10 -16.35 6.59
C ASP A 84 5.26 -15.31 7.34
N SER A 85 5.56 -15.13 8.63
CA SER A 85 4.94 -14.13 9.50
C SER A 85 5.99 -13.26 10.20
N SER A 86 7.24 -13.28 9.72
CA SER A 86 8.39 -12.62 10.35
C SER A 86 8.39 -11.10 10.17
N CYS A 87 7.60 -10.59 9.23
CA CYS A 87 7.45 -9.17 8.94
C CYS A 87 6.41 -8.47 9.82
N LEU A 88 5.53 -9.23 10.49
CA LEU A 88 4.52 -8.66 11.38
C LEU A 88 5.23 -7.92 12.51
N SER A 89 5.15 -6.59 12.51
CA SER A 89 5.68 -5.81 13.61
C SER A 89 4.80 -6.06 14.84
N SER A 90 5.35 -6.76 15.82
CA SER A 90 4.73 -7.06 17.13
C SER A 90 4.30 -5.82 17.90
#